data_AF-R7HF37-F1
#
_entry.id   AF-R7HF37-F1
#
_cell.length_a   1.000
_cell.length_b   1.000
_cell.length_c   1.000
_cell.angle_alpha   90.00
_cell.angle_beta   90.00
_cell.angle_gamma   90.00
#
_symmetry.space_group_name_H-M   'P 1'
#
loop_
_entity.id
_entity.type
_entity.pdbx_description
1 polymer ?
#
loop_
_entity_poly.entity_id
_entity_poly.type
_entity_poly.pdbx_seq_one_letter_code
_entity_poly.pdbx_strand_id
1 'polypeptide(L)'
;MKKHNFFKTLFILVFLLFLALFIASKTGYYEKSVKDKTYLTNKKLKEFEKDISEGKNVDAKDYFPKEVDYSNVFTKSANNISNKIGLVVNSKAKNVWDFIKTLFIS
;
A
#
# COMPACT_ATOMS: atom_id res chain seq x y z
N MET A 1 14.33 -40.61 -3.10
CA MET A 1 14.60 -39.15 -3.21
C MET A 1 13.78 -38.44 -2.14
N LYS A 2 14.40 -37.69 -1.22
CA LYS A 2 13.68 -36.97 -0.13
C LYS A 2 12.68 -35.98 -0.76
N LYS A 3 11.40 -36.13 -0.47
CA LYS A 3 10.34 -35.20 -0.91
C LYS A 3 10.64 -33.83 -0.32
N HIS A 4 11.13 -32.91 -1.15
CA HIS A 4 11.39 -31.54 -0.73
C HIS A 4 10.05 -30.89 -0.41
N ASN A 5 9.83 -30.52 0.86
CA ASN A 5 8.61 -29.86 1.29
C ASN A 5 8.62 -28.39 0.86
N PHE A 6 8.28 -28.17 -0.42
CA PHE A 6 8.16 -26.85 -1.05
C PHE A 6 7.37 -25.87 -0.19
N PHE A 7 6.27 -26.31 0.42
CA PHE A 7 5.46 -25.49 1.33
C PHE A 7 6.25 -25.01 2.56
N LYS A 8 7.09 -25.86 3.16
CA LYS A 8 7.92 -25.49 4.30
C LYS A 8 8.96 -24.43 3.91
N THR A 9 9.58 -24.59 2.74
CA THR A 9 10.54 -23.62 2.21
C THR A 9 9.87 -22.27 1.89
N LEU A 10 8.70 -22.28 1.24
CA LEU A 10 7.91 -21.08 0.96
C LEU A 10 7.49 -20.37 2.25
N PHE A 11 7.00 -21.12 3.24
CA PHE A 11 6.59 -20.56 4.53
C PHE A 11 7.76 -19.90 5.27
N ILE A 12 8.93 -20.56 5.31
CA ILE A 12 10.13 -20.00 5.92
C ILE A 12 10.56 -18.71 5.18
N LEU A 13 10.51 -18.70 3.85
CA LEU A 13 10.88 -17.54 3.05
C LEU A 13 9.94 -16.34 3.32
N VAL A 14 8.63 -16.57 3.33
CA VAL A 14 7.64 -15.53 3.66
C VAL A 14 7.80 -15.06 5.11
N PHE A 15 8.08 -15.96 6.05
CA PHE A 15 8.30 -15.62 7.45
C PHE A 15 9.56 -14.76 7.67
N LEU A 16 10.66 -15.08 6.98
CA LEU A 16 11.89 -14.28 7.03
C LEU A 16 11.69 -12.88 6.43
N LEU A 17 10.97 -12.79 5.31
CA LEU A 17 10.56 -11.51 4.69
C LEU A 17 9.72 -10.67 5.66
N PHE A 18 8.75 -11.30 6.35
CA PHE A 18 7.95 -10.63 7.37
C PHE A 18 8.81 -10.08 8.52
N LEU A 19 9.74 -10.88 9.05
CA LEU A 19 10.64 -10.42 10.11
C LEU A 19 11.51 -9.24 9.66
N ALA A 20 12.07 -9.30 8.45
CA ALA A 20 12.86 -8.21 7.89
C ALA A 20 12.05 -6.90 7.78
N LEU A 21 10.83 -6.98 7.25
CA LEU A 21 9.92 -5.84 7.15
C LEU A 21 9.47 -5.33 8.52
N PHE A 22 9.21 -6.22 9.49
CA PHE A 22 8.82 -5.84 10.84
C PHE A 22 9.92 -5.07 11.55
N ILE A 23 11.17 -5.54 11.45
CA ILE A 23 12.33 -4.83 11.99
C ILE A 23 12.50 -3.48 11.29
N ALA A 24 12.44 -3.44 9.95
CA ALA A 24 12.52 -2.19 9.18
C ALA A 24 11.42 -1.17 9.56
N SER A 25 10.21 -1.66 9.87
CA SER A 25 9.11 -0.83 10.36
C SER A 25 9.39 -0.25 11.74
N LYS A 26 10.09 -0.99 12.62
CA LYS A 26 10.42 -0.55 13.99
C LYS A 26 11.66 0.33 14.05
N THR A 27 12.60 0.20 13.12
CA THR A 27 13.87 0.96 13.11
C THR A 27 13.74 2.41 12.60
N GLY A 28 12.52 2.95 12.53
CA GLY A 28 12.28 4.36 12.25
C GLY A 28 12.32 4.76 10.76
N TYR A 29 12.55 3.82 9.84
CA TYR A 29 12.46 4.08 8.40
C TYR A 29 11.04 4.56 8.01
N TYR A 30 10.02 3.90 8.58
CA TYR A 30 8.63 4.31 8.44
C TYR A 30 8.41 5.71 9.00
N GLU A 31 8.93 5.97 10.20
CA GLU A 31 8.74 7.24 10.90
C GLU A 31 9.36 8.44 10.15
N LYS A 32 10.51 8.24 9.50
CA LYS A 32 11.12 9.27 8.64
C LYS A 32 10.26 9.57 7.41
N SER A 33 9.77 8.54 6.72
CA SER A 33 8.92 8.73 5.54
C SER A 33 7.58 9.41 5.87
N VAL A 34 7.03 9.14 7.06
CA VAL A 34 5.81 9.80 7.57
C VAL A 34 6.11 11.24 7.95
N LYS A 35 7.23 11.51 8.64
CA LYS A 35 7.65 12.87 8.98
C LYS A 35 7.89 13.74 7.75
N ASP A 36 8.54 13.20 6.72
CA ASP A 36 8.81 13.92 5.47
C ASP A 36 7.51 14.30 4.75
N LYS A 37 6.52 13.39 4.70
CA LYS A 37 5.19 13.69 4.15
C LYS A 37 4.47 14.77 4.94
N THR A 38 4.43 14.66 6.27
CA THR A 38 3.80 15.66 7.15
C THR A 38 4.50 17.01 7.05
N TYR A 39 5.82 17.03 6.95
CA TYR A 39 6.60 18.25 6.77
C TYR A 39 6.28 18.94 5.44
N LEU A 40 6.21 18.19 4.33
CA LEU A 40 5.82 18.72 3.02
C LEU A 40 4.40 19.30 3.04
N THR A 41 3.44 18.60 3.65
CA THR A 41 2.07 19.09 3.81
C THR A 41 2.03 20.38 4.62
N ASN A 42 2.72 20.42 5.78
CA ASN A 42 2.78 21.62 6.61
C ASN A 42 3.46 22.79 5.91
N LYS A 43 4.49 22.53 5.10
CA LYS A 43 5.16 23.55 4.31
C LYS A 43 4.21 24.16 3.28
N LYS A 44 3.45 23.32 2.56
CA LYS A 44 2.47 23.78 1.57
C LYS A 44 1.31 24.56 2.19
N LEU A 45 0.85 24.16 3.37
CA LEU A 45 -0.13 24.92 4.16
C LEU A 45 0.39 26.31 4.54
N LYS A 46 1.63 26.43 5.03
CA LYS A 46 2.22 27.72 5.37
C LYS A 46 2.42 28.62 4.15
N GLU A 47 2.81 28.05 3.01
CA GLU A 47 2.92 28.79 1.74
C GLU A 47 1.55 29.36 1.34
N PHE A 48 0.49 28.56 1.43
CA PHE A 48 -0.89 29.00 1.17
C PHE A 48 -1.36 30.11 2.12
N GLU A 49 -1.19 29.95 3.43
CA GLU A 49 -1.57 30.97 4.43
C GLU A 49 -0.83 32.29 4.21
N LYS A 50 0.46 32.22 3.87
CA LYS A 50 1.27 33.39 3.56
C LYS A 50 0.76 34.12 2.33
N ASP A 51 0.49 33.40 1.24
CA ASP A 51 0.05 34.01 -0.01
C ASP A 51 -1.35 34.66 0.12
N ILE A 52 -2.24 34.09 0.95
CA ILE A 52 -3.51 34.75 1.34
C ILE A 52 -3.23 36.04 2.11
N SER A 53 -2.33 36.01 3.09
CA SER A 53 -2.02 37.19 3.91
C SER A 53 -1.38 38.33 3.10
N GLU A 54 -0.67 38.00 2.02
CA GLU A 54 -0.07 38.96 1.07
C GLU A 54 -1.06 39.46 0.02
N GLY A 55 -2.33 39.04 0.06
CA GLY A 55 -3.39 39.48 -0.86
C GLY A 55 -3.27 38.91 -2.27
N LYS A 56 -2.54 37.81 -2.47
CA LYS A 56 -2.43 37.14 -3.76
C LYS A 56 -3.73 36.40 -4.08
N ASN A 57 -4.09 36.39 -5.36
CA ASN A 57 -5.21 35.60 -5.85
C ASN A 57 -4.73 34.14 -6.03
N VAL A 58 -5.09 33.26 -5.09
CA VAL A 58 -4.61 31.88 -5.00
C VAL A 58 -5.77 30.87 -5.01
N ASP A 59 -5.62 29.77 -5.74
CA ASP A 59 -6.53 28.61 -5.68
C ASP A 59 -5.90 27.52 -4.79
N ALA A 60 -6.70 26.91 -3.91
CA ALA A 60 -6.25 25.81 -3.06
C ALA A 60 -5.66 24.64 -3.87
N LYS A 61 -6.11 24.46 -5.12
CA LYS A 61 -5.60 23.41 -6.03
C LYS A 61 -4.12 23.54 -6.34
N ASP A 62 -3.57 24.75 -6.32
CA ASP A 62 -2.17 25.00 -6.66
C ASP A 62 -1.19 24.48 -5.58
N TYR A 63 -1.70 24.17 -4.39
CA TYR A 63 -0.91 23.70 -3.25
C TYR A 63 -1.09 22.20 -2.98
N PHE A 64 -1.98 21.52 -3.71
CA PHE A 64 -2.08 20.07 -3.66
C PHE A 64 -0.91 19.40 -4.40
N PRO A 65 -0.41 18.26 -3.89
CA PRO A 65 0.57 17.48 -4.63
C PRO A 65 -0.04 17.03 -5.97
N LYS A 66 0.70 17.21 -7.07
CA LYS A 66 0.28 16.72 -8.39
C LYS A 66 0.10 15.20 -8.33
N GLU A 67 -1.08 14.73 -8.72
CA GLU A 67 -1.33 13.30 -8.85
C GLU A 67 -0.49 12.74 -10.01
N VAL A 68 0.48 11.90 -9.68
CA VAL A 68 1.29 11.18 -10.67
C VAL A 68 0.81 9.74 -10.70
N ASP A 69 0.46 9.24 -11.88
CA ASP A 69 0.10 7.83 -12.07
C ASP A 69 1.36 6.96 -12.01
N TYR A 70 1.51 6.24 -10.89
CA TYR A 70 2.59 5.26 -10.68
C TYR A 70 2.16 3.83 -11.06
N SER A 71 1.05 3.64 -11.78
CA SER A 71 0.56 2.33 -12.16
C SER A 71 1.49 1.65 -13.18
N ASN A 72 1.70 0.36 -13.00
CA ASN A 72 2.44 -0.50 -13.93
C ASN A 72 1.66 -1.80 -14.17
N VAL A 73 2.18 -2.68 -15.03
CA VAL A 73 1.52 -3.95 -15.39
C VAL A 73 1.25 -4.82 -14.16
N PHE A 74 2.18 -4.83 -13.19
CA PHE A 74 1.99 -5.54 -11.92
C PHE A 74 0.87 -4.92 -11.08
N THR A 75 0.88 -3.59 -10.89
CA THR A 75 -0.16 -2.87 -10.14
C THR A 75 -1.54 -3.06 -10.78
N LYS A 76 -1.64 -3.02 -12.12
CA LYS A 76 -2.89 -3.28 -12.85
C LYS A 76 -3.39 -4.70 -12.64
N SER A 77 -2.48 -5.67 -12.64
CA SER A 77 -2.81 -7.08 -12.38
C SER A 77 -3.26 -7.30 -10.94
N ALA A 78 -2.54 -6.73 -9.98
CA ALA A 78 -2.91 -6.75 -8.57
C ALA A 78 -4.27 -6.08 -8.32
N ASN A 79 -4.53 -4.93 -8.95
CA ASN A 79 -5.81 -4.23 -8.85
C ASN A 79 -6.97 -5.06 -9.41
N ASN A 80 -6.77 -5.74 -10.55
CA ASN A 80 -7.80 -6.64 -11.10
C ASN A 80 -8.11 -7.82 -10.17
N ILE A 81 -7.09 -8.39 -9.52
CA ILE A 81 -7.26 -9.45 -8.53
C ILE A 81 -8.00 -8.91 -7.30
N SER A 82 -7.56 -7.79 -6.75
CA SER A 82 -8.18 -7.13 -5.60
C SER A 82 -9.64 -6.77 -5.87
N ASN A 83 -9.97 -6.27 -7.06
CA ASN A 83 -11.34 -5.96 -7.45
C ASN A 83 -12.20 -7.23 -7.51
N LYS A 84 -11.68 -8.32 -8.08
CA LYS A 84 -12.37 -9.63 -8.10
C LYS A 84 -12.62 -10.15 -6.67
N ILE A 85 -11.63 -10.05 -5.78
CA ILE A 85 -11.77 -10.43 -4.37
C ILE A 85 -12.82 -9.54 -3.69
N GLY A 86 -12.78 -8.23 -3.91
CA GLY A 86 -13.73 -7.27 -3.34
C GLY A 86 -15.17 -7.56 -3.79
N LEU A 87 -15.38 -7.95 -5.04
CA LEU A 87 -16.69 -8.37 -5.56
C LEU A 87 -17.17 -9.66 -4.88
N VAL A 88 -16.30 -10.66 -4.71
CA VAL A 88 -16.62 -11.92 -4.03
C VAL A 88 -17.00 -11.68 -2.56
N VAL A 89 -16.25 -10.83 -1.86
CA VAL A 89 -16.49 -10.46 -0.46
C VAL A 89 -17.79 -9.64 -0.31
N ASN A 90 -18.02 -8.64 -1.17
CA ASN A 90 -19.19 -7.78 -1.10
C ASN A 90 -20.49 -8.49 -1.56
N SER A 91 -20.40 -9.55 -2.36
CA SER A 91 -21.56 -10.28 -2.89
C SER A 91 -22.33 -11.15 -1.88
N LYS A 92 -21.96 -11.15 -0.58
CA LYS A 92 -22.55 -12.04 0.45
C LYS A 92 -22.46 -13.54 0.10
N ALA A 93 -21.36 -13.99 -0.51
CA ALA A 93 -21.14 -15.41 -0.77
C ALA A 93 -20.43 -16.08 0.42
N LYS A 94 -21.10 -17.06 1.04
CA LYS A 94 -20.62 -17.98 2.09
C LYS A 94 -19.29 -18.72 1.81
N ASN A 95 -18.61 -18.45 0.69
CA ASN A 95 -17.64 -19.34 0.08
C ASN A 95 -16.25 -18.70 -0.09
N VAL A 96 -15.89 -17.64 0.65
CA VAL A 96 -14.49 -17.17 0.73
C VAL A 96 -13.58 -18.31 1.19
N TRP A 97 -14.08 -19.16 2.10
CA TRP A 97 -13.39 -20.36 2.57
C TRP A 97 -13.14 -21.39 1.46
N ASP A 98 -14.08 -21.59 0.54
CA ASP A 98 -13.92 -22.54 -0.56
C ASP A 98 -12.96 -22.03 -1.64
N PHE A 99 -12.96 -20.71 -1.91
CA PHE A 99 -11.97 -20.09 -2.80
C PHE A 99 -10.54 -20.25 -2.26
N ILE A 100 -10.34 -20.04 -0.95
CA ILE A 100 -9.06 -20.27 -0.28
C ILE A 100 -8.65 -21.75 -0.39
N LYS A 101 -9.58 -22.70 -0.20
CA LYS A 101 -9.28 -24.12 -0.38
C LYS A 101 -8.80 -24.46 -1.79
N THR A 102 -9.45 -23.96 -2.84
CA THR A 102 -9.02 -24.24 -4.23
C THR A 102 -7.63 -23.69 -4.56
N LEU A 103 -7.21 -22.58 -3.94
CA LEU A 103 -5.90 -21.97 -4.18
C LEU A 103 -4.74 -22.63 -3.42
N PHE A 104 -5.00 -23.18 -2.23
CA PHE A 104 -3.95 -23.69 -1.33
C PHE A 104 -4.00 -25.22 -1.12
N ILE A 105 -5.09 -25.87 -1.48
CA ILE A 105 -5.31 -27.33 -1.39
C ILE A 105 -5.68 -27.82 -2.81
N SER A 106 -4.67 -27.89 -3.67
CA SER A 106 -4.65 -28.70 -4.89
C SER A 106 -3.36 -29.51 -4.93
#